data_AF-A0AAD1S8V0-F1
#
_entry.id   AF-A0AAD1S8V0-F1
#
_cell.length_a   1.000
_cell.length_b   1.000
_cell.length_c   1.000
_cell.angle_alpha   90.00
_cell.angle_beta   90.00
_cell.angle_gamma   90.00
#
_symmetry.space_group_name_H-M   'P 1'
#
loop_
_entity.id
_entity.type
_entity.pdbx_description
1 polymer ?
#
loop_
_entity_poly.entity_id
_entity_poly.type
_entity_poly.pdbx_seq_one_letter_code
_entity_poly.pdbx_strand_id
1 'polypeptide(L)'
;MSALLLLLPMVVCLWRIPGVGASDINSACGHCNKEACSPVTCAVPELVTKDECNCCEICLSIEGEECGGRDELRARCAPGMVCVSRSSTGSGSSSFREGTGVCLCEEDGAVCGSDGKTHSSVCILRLHSLKSQHSGLNSIHKVHDGECMFAPVIIVTPRKIHNVTGAQVYLSCEVKAVPTPSISWRKVTESPKGIKMSEELPGDRVNVAVQVRGGPGRHESTGWVLINPLVKEDEGTYQCHASNMVGETFADGTIKVTENHSHRRAKKSNHGSSENKD
;
A
#
# COMPACT_ATOMS: atom_id res chain seq x y z
N MET A 1 -71.92 31.01 -3.73
CA MET A 1 -71.34 32.37 -3.72
C MET A 1 -70.18 32.35 -4.70
N SER A 2 -70.40 32.92 -5.88
CA SER A 2 -69.43 33.03 -6.96
C SER A 2 -68.29 33.98 -6.58
N ALA A 3 -67.06 33.61 -6.90
CA ALA A 3 -65.96 34.56 -6.97
C ALA A 3 -65.28 34.41 -8.34
N LEU A 4 -65.65 35.32 -9.23
CA LEU A 4 -65.08 35.54 -10.55
C LEU A 4 -63.72 36.23 -10.35
N LEU A 5 -62.61 35.55 -10.66
CA LEU A 5 -61.27 36.15 -10.61
C LEU A 5 -60.87 36.60 -12.02
N LEU A 6 -60.87 37.92 -12.21
CA LEU A 6 -60.45 38.63 -13.41
C LEU A 6 -58.95 38.45 -13.65
N LEU A 7 -58.58 37.95 -14.83
CA LEU A 7 -57.20 37.95 -15.32
C LEU A 7 -56.88 39.32 -15.95
N LEU A 8 -56.06 40.12 -15.27
CA LEU A 8 -55.43 41.34 -15.82
C LEU A 8 -54.13 40.95 -16.55
N PRO A 9 -53.86 41.47 -17.76
CA PRO A 9 -52.63 41.17 -18.48
C PRO A 9 -51.47 41.98 -17.88
N MET A 10 -50.49 41.28 -17.30
CA MET A 10 -49.23 41.87 -16.85
C MET A 10 -48.40 42.28 -18.07
N VAL A 11 -48.42 43.57 -18.39
CA VAL A 11 -47.51 44.22 -19.34
C VAL A 11 -46.09 44.10 -18.80
N VAL A 12 -45.27 43.25 -19.42
CA VAL A 12 -43.85 43.13 -19.11
C VAL A 12 -43.12 44.35 -19.68
N CYS A 13 -42.91 45.35 -18.83
CA CYS A 13 -41.97 46.43 -19.10
C CYS A 13 -40.54 45.87 -19.11
N LEU A 14 -40.00 45.58 -20.29
CA LEU A 14 -38.58 45.32 -20.50
C LEU A 14 -37.79 46.63 -20.30
N TRP A 15 -37.52 46.96 -19.04
CA TRP A 15 -36.51 47.96 -18.71
C TRP A 15 -35.15 47.31 -18.96
N ARG A 16 -34.47 47.77 -20.01
CA ARG A 16 -33.04 47.50 -20.22
C ARG A 16 -32.28 48.01 -19.00
N ILE A 17 -31.87 47.08 -18.14
CA ILE A 17 -30.84 47.35 -17.14
C ILE A 17 -29.55 47.61 -17.94
N PRO A 18 -28.94 48.81 -17.86
CA PRO A 18 -27.62 49.01 -18.44
C PRO A 18 -26.68 48.02 -17.76
N GLY A 19 -26.10 47.12 -18.57
CA GLY A 19 -25.15 46.12 -18.11
C GLY A 19 -24.05 46.82 -17.34
N VAL A 20 -23.92 46.48 -16.06
CA VAL A 20 -22.72 46.76 -15.28
C VAL A 20 -21.60 46.04 -16.02
N GLY A 21 -20.72 46.82 -16.65
CA GLY A 21 -19.54 46.31 -17.32
C GLY A 21 -18.79 45.39 -16.36
N ALA A 22 -18.53 44.16 -16.81
CA ALA A 22 -17.56 43.30 -16.17
C ALA A 22 -16.28 44.12 -16.06
N SER A 23 -15.88 44.45 -14.83
CA SER A 23 -14.60 45.10 -14.59
C SER A 23 -13.52 44.12 -15.00
N ASP A 24 -12.78 44.47 -16.05
CA ASP A 24 -11.65 43.71 -16.56
C ASP A 24 -10.65 43.43 -15.41
N ILE A 25 -10.47 42.16 -15.09
CA ILE A 25 -9.37 41.64 -14.24
C ILE A 25 -8.00 41.74 -14.97
N ASN A 26 -7.94 42.47 -16.09
CA ASN A 26 -6.85 42.37 -17.07
C ASN A 26 -5.79 43.48 -16.98
N SER A 27 -5.42 43.93 -15.77
CA SER A 27 -4.44 45.01 -15.59
C SER A 27 -3.03 44.55 -15.18
N ALA A 28 -2.79 43.24 -15.00
CA ALA A 28 -1.47 42.71 -14.63
C ALA A 28 -0.67 42.10 -15.80
N CYS A 29 -1.36 41.55 -16.81
CA CYS A 29 -0.72 40.90 -17.96
C CYS A 29 -0.41 41.91 -19.08
N GLY A 30 0.79 41.81 -19.66
CA GLY A 30 1.17 42.53 -20.88
C GLY A 30 0.64 41.88 -22.16
N HIS A 31 1.09 42.36 -23.31
CA HIS A 31 0.78 41.72 -24.60
C HIS A 31 1.50 40.37 -24.70
N CYS A 32 0.78 39.35 -25.16
CA CYS A 32 1.34 38.02 -25.37
C CYS A 32 2.33 38.00 -26.55
N ASN A 33 3.61 37.78 -26.27
CA ASN A 33 4.63 37.50 -27.28
C ASN A 33 4.91 36.00 -27.35
N LYS A 34 4.30 35.31 -28.33
CA LYS A 34 4.44 33.86 -28.51
C LYS A 34 5.86 33.40 -28.83
N GLU A 35 6.69 34.26 -29.42
CA GLU A 35 8.08 33.93 -29.75
C GLU A 35 8.98 33.90 -28.52
N ALA A 36 8.56 34.55 -27.43
CA ALA A 36 9.25 34.50 -26.14
C ALA A 36 8.90 33.25 -25.33
N CYS A 37 7.91 32.46 -25.76
CA CYS A 37 7.51 31.25 -25.05
C CYS A 37 8.54 30.12 -25.24
N SER A 38 8.89 29.46 -24.14
CA SER A 38 9.72 28.25 -24.20
C SER A 38 8.88 27.05 -24.63
N PRO A 39 9.42 26.14 -25.47
CA PRO A 39 8.73 24.91 -25.82
C PRO A 39 8.61 24.00 -24.59
N VAL A 40 7.48 23.33 -24.44
CA VAL A 40 7.21 22.42 -23.33
C VAL A 40 6.98 21.00 -23.81
N THR A 41 7.38 20.02 -23.00
CA THR A 41 7.09 18.60 -23.24
C THR A 41 6.50 18.03 -21.97
N CYS A 42 5.17 17.89 -21.96
CA CYS A 42 4.45 17.39 -20.81
C CYS A 42 4.41 15.86 -20.79
N ALA A 43 4.04 15.29 -19.64
CA ALA A 43 3.99 13.83 -19.49
C ALA A 43 3.03 13.16 -20.49
N VAL A 44 1.95 13.86 -20.88
CA VAL A 44 1.04 13.57 -21.99
C VAL A 44 0.48 14.89 -22.55
N PRO A 45 0.05 14.98 -23.82
CA PRO A 45 -0.48 16.21 -24.42
C PRO A 45 -1.72 16.78 -23.72
N GLU A 46 -2.53 15.94 -23.07
CA GLU A 46 -3.72 16.33 -22.33
C GLU A 46 -3.40 17.16 -21.07
N LEU A 47 -2.13 17.22 -20.65
CA LEU A 47 -1.66 18.04 -19.53
C LEU A 47 -1.11 19.40 -19.96
N VAL A 48 -1.13 19.73 -21.26
CA VAL A 48 -0.76 21.05 -21.74
C VAL A 48 -1.89 22.03 -21.42
N THR A 49 -1.54 23.15 -20.79
CA THR A 49 -2.45 24.28 -20.57
C THR A 49 -1.75 25.60 -20.89
N LYS A 50 -2.44 26.72 -20.68
CA LYS A 50 -1.85 28.04 -20.82
C LYS A 50 -1.49 28.63 -19.45
N ASP A 51 -0.49 29.50 -19.46
CA ASP A 51 -0.15 30.33 -18.29
C ASP A 51 -1.32 31.24 -17.85
N GLU A 52 -1.14 31.99 -16.76
CA GLU A 52 -2.20 32.83 -16.18
C GLU A 52 -2.66 33.95 -17.12
N CYS A 53 -1.76 34.43 -17.99
CA CYS A 53 -2.01 35.42 -19.02
C CYS A 53 -2.55 34.81 -20.33
N ASN A 54 -2.82 33.50 -20.35
CA ASN A 54 -3.31 32.74 -21.49
C ASN A 54 -2.40 32.81 -22.74
N CYS A 55 -1.08 32.92 -22.55
CA CYS A 55 -0.10 33.14 -23.61
C CYS A 55 0.70 31.87 -23.95
N CYS A 56 1.63 31.49 -23.08
CA CYS A 56 2.57 30.40 -23.28
C CYS A 56 1.96 29.06 -22.86
N GLU A 57 2.40 27.98 -23.51
CA GLU A 57 2.06 26.63 -23.10
C GLU A 57 2.88 26.23 -21.87
N ILE A 58 2.22 25.66 -20.88
CA ILE A 58 2.81 25.13 -19.66
C ILE A 58 2.25 23.74 -19.38
N CYS A 59 2.98 22.95 -18.60
CA CYS A 59 2.50 21.65 -18.15
C CYS A 59 1.77 21.77 -16.82
N LEU A 60 0.64 21.08 -16.70
CA LEU A 60 0.04 20.79 -15.41
C LEU A 60 0.90 19.77 -14.65
N SER A 61 1.05 19.99 -13.35
CA SER A 61 1.81 19.09 -12.49
C SER A 61 1.02 17.87 -12.11
N ILE A 62 1.68 16.72 -12.19
CA ILE A 62 1.10 15.43 -11.81
C ILE A 62 1.34 15.14 -10.33
N GLU A 63 0.73 14.07 -9.83
CA GLU A 63 0.86 13.65 -8.43
C GLU A 63 2.33 13.47 -8.03
N GLY A 64 2.72 14.10 -6.93
CA GLY A 64 4.10 14.11 -6.42
C GLY A 64 4.98 15.27 -6.94
N GLU A 65 4.54 16.02 -7.95
CA GLU A 65 5.26 17.21 -8.44
C GLU A 65 4.94 18.48 -7.65
N GLU A 66 5.84 19.47 -7.74
CA GLU A 66 5.70 20.75 -7.07
C GLU A 66 4.58 21.61 -7.69
N CYS A 67 3.86 22.34 -6.85
CA CYS A 67 2.81 23.26 -7.28
C CYS A 67 2.78 24.54 -6.45
N GLY A 68 2.14 25.58 -6.97
CA GLY A 68 1.94 26.85 -6.25
C GLY A 68 3.21 27.69 -6.05
N GLY A 69 3.01 28.92 -5.55
CA GLY A 69 4.03 29.95 -5.30
C GLY A 69 3.81 31.19 -6.18
N ARG A 70 4.63 32.24 -5.99
CA ARG A 70 4.45 33.56 -6.63
C ARG A 70 5.10 33.75 -8.02
N ASP A 71 5.70 32.72 -8.61
CA ASP A 71 6.19 32.80 -10.01
C ASP A 71 5.18 32.10 -10.91
N GLU A 72 4.87 32.71 -12.05
CA GLU A 72 3.98 32.20 -13.11
C GLU A 72 4.45 30.87 -13.74
N LEU A 73 5.71 30.47 -13.50
CA LEU A 73 6.26 29.17 -13.92
C LEU A 73 5.85 27.99 -13.01
N ARG A 74 5.08 28.23 -11.95
CA ARG A 74 4.68 27.18 -11.01
C ARG A 74 3.41 26.49 -11.47
N ALA A 75 3.55 25.22 -11.78
CA ALA A 75 2.51 24.41 -12.38
C ALA A 75 1.28 24.28 -11.47
N ARG A 76 0.11 24.45 -12.08
CA ARG A 76 -1.19 24.07 -11.51
C ARG A 76 -1.28 22.55 -11.53
N CYS A 77 -1.88 21.94 -10.52
CA CYS A 77 -2.07 20.50 -10.52
C CYS A 77 -3.02 20.06 -11.64
N ALA A 78 -2.80 18.85 -12.15
CA ALA A 78 -3.65 18.23 -13.16
C ALA A 78 -5.10 18.02 -12.64
N PRO A 79 -6.09 17.79 -13.53
CA PRO A 79 -7.48 17.63 -13.11
C PRO A 79 -7.68 16.49 -12.09
N GLY A 80 -8.45 16.75 -11.04
CA GLY A 80 -8.70 15.81 -9.94
C GLY A 80 -7.59 15.76 -8.89
N MET A 81 -6.72 16.77 -8.85
CA MET A 81 -5.66 16.91 -7.86
C MET A 81 -5.76 18.23 -7.11
N VAL A 82 -5.20 18.25 -5.90
CA VAL A 82 -5.14 19.40 -5.01
C VAL A 82 -3.69 19.72 -4.68
N CYS A 83 -3.34 21.01 -4.73
CA CYS A 83 -2.02 21.47 -4.30
C CYS A 83 -1.97 21.60 -2.77
N VAL A 84 -1.19 20.75 -2.11
CA VAL A 84 -1.06 20.77 -0.65
C VAL A 84 0.24 21.41 -0.21
N SER A 85 0.18 22.38 0.71
CA SER A 85 1.37 23.04 1.25
C SER A 85 2.19 22.11 2.13
N ARG A 86 3.52 22.09 1.96
CA ARG A 86 4.41 21.44 2.94
C ARG A 86 4.50 22.33 4.18
N SER A 87 3.76 21.98 5.24
CA SER A 87 3.84 22.73 6.50
C SER A 87 5.23 22.58 7.13
N SER A 88 5.79 23.69 7.59
CA SER A 88 7.12 23.80 8.18
C SER A 88 7.21 23.14 9.55
N THR A 89 7.22 21.81 9.62
CA THR A 89 7.57 21.09 10.85
C THR A 89 9.07 20.80 10.86
N GLY A 90 9.87 21.77 11.35
CA GLY A 90 11.27 21.54 11.68
C GLY A 90 12.22 22.65 11.26
N SER A 91 12.53 23.53 12.22
CA SER A 91 13.77 24.30 12.41
C SER A 91 14.79 24.39 11.26
N GLY A 92 15.05 25.63 10.82
CA GLY A 92 16.40 26.04 10.39
C GLY A 92 16.68 26.01 8.89
N SER A 93 16.41 27.14 8.24
CA SER A 93 17.18 27.67 7.10
C SER A 93 17.49 26.73 5.92
N SER A 94 16.57 26.66 4.95
CA SER A 94 16.92 26.87 3.53
C SER A 94 15.65 27.07 2.67
N SER A 95 15.44 28.30 2.20
CA SER A 95 14.79 28.67 0.92
C SER A 95 13.50 27.96 0.44
N PHE A 96 12.59 27.52 1.30
CA PHE A 96 11.24 27.15 0.84
C PHE A 96 10.40 28.42 0.68
N ARG A 97 9.99 28.71 -0.58
CA ARG A 97 9.21 29.90 -0.88
C ARG A 97 7.79 29.71 -0.35
N GLU A 98 7.35 30.64 0.50
CA GLU A 98 5.99 30.68 1.04
C GLU A 98 4.96 30.56 -0.12
N GLY A 99 4.03 29.60 -0.01
CA GLY A 99 3.01 29.33 -1.02
C GLY A 99 3.30 28.18 -2.01
N THR A 100 4.40 27.43 -1.87
CA THR A 100 4.65 26.20 -2.65
C THR A 100 4.12 24.95 -1.95
N GLY A 101 3.77 23.93 -2.73
CA GLY A 101 3.21 22.65 -2.29
C GLY A 101 3.56 21.49 -3.22
N VAL A 102 2.86 20.37 -3.04
CA VAL A 102 2.94 19.17 -3.88
C VAL A 102 1.54 18.80 -4.34
N CYS A 103 1.39 18.37 -5.59
CA CYS A 103 0.12 17.87 -6.11
C CYS A 103 -0.20 16.49 -5.53
N LEU A 104 -1.37 16.35 -4.91
CA LEU A 104 -1.92 15.06 -4.48
C LEU A 104 -3.25 14.80 -5.17
N CYS A 105 -3.58 13.53 -5.39
CA CYS A 105 -4.90 13.17 -5.90
C CYS A 105 -5.99 13.53 -4.89
N GLU A 106 -7.13 14.02 -5.37
CA GLU A 106 -8.28 14.34 -4.51
C GLU A 106 -8.90 13.07 -3.90
N GLU A 107 -8.92 11.97 -4.67
CA GLU A 107 -9.36 10.66 -4.21
C GLU A 107 -8.16 9.86 -3.67
N ASP A 108 -8.20 9.55 -2.38
CA ASP A 108 -7.16 8.80 -1.69
C ASP A 108 -7.27 7.29 -1.94
N GLY A 109 -6.10 6.64 -2.03
CA GLY A 109 -5.98 5.18 -1.98
C GLY A 109 -5.65 4.52 -3.32
N ALA A 110 -5.02 3.35 -3.22
CA ALA A 110 -4.64 2.56 -4.38
C ALA A 110 -5.88 2.04 -5.13
N VAL A 111 -5.72 1.80 -6.43
CA VAL A 111 -6.76 1.27 -7.31
C VAL A 111 -6.19 0.16 -8.19
N CYS A 112 -7.02 -0.83 -8.54
CA CYS A 112 -6.64 -1.88 -9.48
C CYS A 112 -7.04 -1.47 -10.89
N GLY A 113 -6.06 -1.43 -11.80
CA GLY A 113 -6.28 -1.14 -13.21
C GLY A 113 -6.66 -2.38 -14.01
N SER A 114 -7.31 -2.16 -15.15
CA SER A 114 -7.64 -3.21 -16.12
C SER A 114 -6.41 -3.86 -16.77
N ASP A 115 -5.23 -3.29 -16.54
CA ASP A 115 -3.92 -3.85 -16.89
C ASP A 115 -3.40 -4.85 -15.84
N GLY A 116 -4.17 -5.15 -14.79
CA GLY A 116 -3.79 -6.03 -13.71
C GLY A 116 -2.74 -5.44 -12.76
N LYS A 117 -2.48 -4.13 -12.87
CA LYS A 117 -1.51 -3.43 -12.03
C LYS A 117 -2.21 -2.56 -11.00
N THR A 118 -1.65 -2.57 -9.79
CA THR A 118 -2.02 -1.62 -8.74
C THR A 118 -1.43 -0.26 -9.07
N HIS A 119 -2.27 0.77 -9.08
CA HIS A 119 -1.87 2.17 -9.18
C HIS A 119 -2.07 2.84 -7.81
N SER A 120 -1.18 3.73 -7.41
CA SER A 120 -1.20 4.34 -6.06
C SER A 120 -2.40 5.24 -5.82
N SER A 121 -3.01 5.76 -6.89
CA SER A 121 -4.20 6.60 -6.89
C SER A 121 -4.96 6.46 -8.21
N VAL A 122 -6.20 6.97 -8.26
CA VAL A 122 -6.95 7.09 -9.52
C VAL A 122 -6.29 8.09 -10.48
N CYS A 123 -5.58 9.09 -9.97
CA CYS A 123 -4.90 10.09 -10.80
C CYS A 123 -3.70 9.49 -11.56
N ILE A 124 -2.90 8.66 -10.89
CA ILE A 124 -1.81 7.91 -11.53
C ILE A 124 -2.37 6.91 -12.55
N LEU A 125 -3.47 6.23 -12.24
CA LEU A 125 -4.14 5.33 -13.21
C LEU A 125 -4.55 6.09 -14.47
N ARG A 126 -5.18 7.27 -14.33
CA ARG A 126 -5.57 8.11 -15.48
C ARG A 126 -4.37 8.51 -16.33
N LEU A 127 -3.27 8.92 -15.69
CA LEU A 127 -2.03 9.24 -16.41
C LEU A 127 -1.49 8.04 -17.18
N HIS A 128 -1.46 6.85 -16.57
CA HIS A 128 -1.04 5.62 -17.24
C HIS A 128 -1.96 5.21 -18.39
N SER A 129 -3.28 5.42 -18.26
CA SER A 129 -4.23 5.21 -19.37
C SER A 129 -3.91 6.10 -20.57
N LEU A 130 -3.69 7.40 -20.34
CA LEU A 130 -3.38 8.35 -21.40
C LEU A 130 -2.06 7.97 -22.12
N LYS A 131 -1.03 7.62 -21.34
CA LYS A 131 0.26 7.12 -21.89
C LYS A 131 0.08 5.84 -22.70
N SER A 132 -0.75 4.91 -22.23
CA SER A 132 -1.07 3.66 -22.94
C SER A 132 -1.71 3.97 -24.31
N GLN A 133 -2.71 4.85 -24.35
CA GLN A 133 -3.37 5.27 -25.59
C GLN A 133 -2.42 5.95 -26.55
N HIS A 134 -1.55 6.83 -26.06
CA HIS A 134 -0.51 7.48 -26.87
C HIS A 134 0.52 6.50 -27.45
N SER A 135 0.71 5.36 -26.79
CA SER A 135 1.55 4.27 -27.27
C SER A 135 0.81 3.32 -28.22
N GLY A 136 -0.43 3.65 -28.63
CA GLY A 136 -1.26 2.81 -29.49
C GLY A 136 -1.87 1.59 -28.79
N LEU A 137 -1.84 1.54 -27.46
CA LEU A 137 -2.42 0.47 -26.65
C LEU A 137 -3.82 0.85 -26.14
N ASN A 138 -4.52 -0.12 -25.54
CA ASN A 138 -5.85 0.10 -24.99
C ASN A 138 -5.84 1.04 -23.78
N SER A 139 -6.94 1.77 -23.57
CA SER A 139 -7.16 2.57 -22.37
C SER A 139 -7.25 1.68 -21.12
N ILE A 140 -6.60 2.13 -20.04
CA ILE A 140 -6.61 1.46 -18.74
C ILE A 140 -7.71 2.10 -17.91
N HIS A 141 -8.67 1.30 -17.43
CA HIS A 141 -9.74 1.78 -16.56
C HIS A 141 -9.62 1.18 -15.16
N LYS A 142 -10.22 1.84 -14.17
CA LYS A 142 -10.31 1.32 -12.81
C LYS A 142 -11.27 0.12 -12.80
N VAL A 143 -10.79 -1.02 -12.32
CA VAL A 143 -11.60 -2.22 -12.11
C VAL A 143 -12.26 -2.17 -10.74
N HIS A 144 -11.48 -1.89 -9.69
CA HIS A 144 -11.97 -1.72 -8.33
C HIS A 144 -11.00 -0.86 -7.50
N ASP A 145 -11.47 -0.40 -6.34
CA ASP A 145 -10.64 0.28 -5.35
C ASP A 145 -9.78 -0.73 -4.57
N GLY A 146 -8.60 -0.31 -4.12
CA GLY A 146 -7.60 -1.15 -3.47
C GLY A 146 -6.57 -1.74 -4.44
N GLU A 147 -5.61 -2.48 -3.88
CA GLU A 147 -4.58 -3.17 -4.66
C GLU A 147 -5.18 -4.32 -5.48
N CYS A 148 -4.62 -4.59 -6.67
CA CYS A 148 -4.96 -5.79 -7.42
C CYS A 148 -4.66 -7.05 -6.62
N MET A 149 -5.42 -8.13 -6.88
CA MET A 149 -5.19 -9.42 -6.23
C MET A 149 -3.89 -10.06 -6.73
N PHE A 150 -3.15 -10.70 -5.82
CA PHE A 150 -1.96 -11.48 -6.14
C PHE A 150 -1.77 -12.64 -5.16
N ALA A 151 -1.13 -13.71 -5.65
CA ALA A 151 -0.82 -14.89 -4.84
C ALA A 151 0.15 -14.54 -3.71
N PRO A 152 0.16 -15.29 -2.59
CA PRO A 152 0.96 -14.93 -1.44
C PRO A 152 2.46 -14.97 -1.75
N VAL A 153 3.19 -13.99 -1.23
CA VAL A 153 4.65 -13.87 -1.34
C VAL A 153 5.25 -13.84 0.06
N ILE A 154 6.16 -14.78 0.34
CA ILE A 154 6.87 -14.82 1.63
C ILE A 154 7.98 -13.78 1.60
N ILE A 155 7.82 -12.72 2.40
CA ILE A 155 8.78 -11.62 2.52
C ILE A 155 9.81 -11.88 3.63
N VAL A 156 9.43 -12.66 4.66
CA VAL A 156 10.36 -13.14 5.69
C VAL A 156 10.25 -14.65 5.80
N THR A 157 11.35 -15.35 5.53
CA THR A 157 11.42 -16.82 5.60
C THR A 157 11.76 -17.30 7.02
N PRO A 158 11.30 -18.51 7.41
CA PRO A 158 11.69 -19.11 8.68
C PRO A 158 13.20 -19.33 8.77
N ARG A 159 13.78 -19.05 9.94
CA ARG A 159 15.23 -19.14 10.14
C ARG A 159 15.69 -20.58 10.40
N LYS A 160 17.00 -20.80 10.26
CA LYS A 160 17.69 -22.00 10.75
C LYS A 160 18.17 -21.74 12.18
N ILE A 161 17.77 -22.59 13.12
CA ILE A 161 18.05 -22.47 14.55
C ILE A 161 18.87 -23.68 15.00
N HIS A 162 19.90 -23.42 15.80
CA HIS A 162 20.61 -24.46 16.55
C HIS A 162 20.60 -24.07 18.02
N ASN A 163 20.02 -24.93 18.87
CA ASN A 163 19.92 -24.67 20.30
C ASN A 163 20.00 -25.98 21.10
N VAL A 164 19.91 -25.89 22.42
CA VAL A 164 19.99 -27.03 23.34
C VAL A 164 18.64 -27.42 23.93
N THR A 165 18.51 -28.66 24.38
CA THR A 165 17.31 -29.13 25.08
C THR A 165 16.98 -28.26 26.30
N GLY A 166 15.70 -27.95 26.51
CA GLY A 166 15.21 -27.10 27.60
C GLY A 166 15.09 -25.61 27.24
N ALA A 167 15.67 -25.18 26.10
CA ALA A 167 15.55 -23.80 25.62
C ALA A 167 14.12 -23.50 25.11
N GLN A 168 13.83 -22.21 24.95
CA GLN A 168 12.66 -21.72 24.23
C GLN A 168 13.11 -21.17 22.87
N VAL A 169 12.42 -21.55 21.78
CA VAL A 169 12.72 -21.07 20.43
C VAL A 169 11.44 -20.70 19.68
N TYR A 170 11.57 -19.83 18.68
CA TYR A 170 10.47 -19.53 17.78
C TYR A 170 10.90 -19.48 16.32
N LEU A 171 10.00 -19.88 15.42
CA LEU A 171 10.09 -19.64 13.98
C LEU A 171 9.04 -18.61 13.60
N SER A 172 9.31 -17.83 12.56
CA SER A 172 8.37 -16.86 12.01
C SER A 172 8.40 -16.86 10.49
N CYS A 173 7.26 -16.64 9.87
CA CYS A 173 7.16 -16.30 8.46
C CYS A 173 6.24 -15.08 8.29
N GLU A 174 6.60 -14.20 7.37
CA GLU A 174 5.81 -13.02 7.05
C GLU A 174 5.47 -13.06 5.57
N VAL A 175 4.19 -12.84 5.28
CA VAL A 175 3.61 -13.09 3.96
C VAL A 175 2.76 -11.91 3.56
N LYS A 176 2.98 -11.42 2.33
CA LYS A 176 2.15 -10.38 1.72
C LYS A 176 1.25 -11.00 0.65
N ALA A 177 -0.05 -10.72 0.68
CA ALA A 177 -0.99 -11.21 -0.33
C ALA A 177 -2.27 -10.37 -0.37
N VAL A 178 -2.90 -10.29 -1.55
CA VAL A 178 -4.23 -9.69 -1.72
C VAL A 178 -5.14 -10.70 -2.41
N PRO A 179 -6.23 -11.16 -1.78
CA PRO A 179 -6.64 -10.90 -0.39
C PRO A 179 -5.66 -11.47 0.66
N THR A 180 -5.82 -11.02 1.91
CA THR A 180 -5.03 -11.47 3.08
C THR A 180 -4.91 -13.00 3.12
N PRO A 181 -3.69 -13.55 3.28
CA PRO A 181 -3.48 -14.99 3.15
C PRO A 181 -3.85 -15.74 4.44
N SER A 182 -4.24 -17.01 4.31
CA SER A 182 -4.17 -17.98 5.40
C SER A 182 -2.75 -18.51 5.53
N ILE A 183 -2.24 -18.61 6.77
CA ILE A 183 -0.93 -19.18 7.07
C ILE A 183 -1.12 -20.43 7.92
N SER A 184 -0.51 -21.53 7.49
CA SER A 184 -0.44 -22.78 8.23
C SER A 184 1.02 -23.20 8.41
N TRP A 185 1.28 -23.93 9.48
CA TRP A 185 2.62 -24.45 9.78
C TRP A 185 2.57 -25.96 9.80
N ARG A 186 3.60 -26.58 9.21
CA ARG A 186 3.74 -28.04 9.22
C ARG A 186 5.16 -28.44 9.56
N LYS A 187 5.30 -29.53 10.31
CA LYS A 187 6.60 -30.19 10.46
C LYS A 187 6.77 -31.19 9.32
N VAL A 188 7.84 -31.04 8.56
CA VAL A 188 8.16 -31.94 7.45
C VAL A 188 9.11 -33.01 7.96
N THR A 189 8.71 -34.26 7.80
CA THR A 189 9.51 -35.44 8.11
C THR A 189 9.76 -36.22 6.83
N GLU A 190 10.91 -36.88 6.75
CA GLU A 190 11.22 -37.77 5.64
C GLU A 190 11.32 -39.19 6.18
N SER A 191 10.49 -40.08 5.64
CA SER A 191 10.54 -41.48 6.00
C SER A 191 11.86 -42.11 5.50
N PRO A 192 12.29 -43.27 6.06
CA PRO A 192 13.47 -43.99 5.56
C PRO A 192 13.40 -44.38 4.08
N LYS A 193 12.20 -44.37 3.48
CA LYS A 193 11.94 -44.65 2.07
C LYS A 193 11.97 -43.38 1.19
N GLY A 194 12.37 -42.22 1.73
CA GLY A 194 12.42 -40.94 1.02
C GLY A 194 11.04 -40.29 0.81
N ILE A 195 9.98 -40.83 1.41
CA ILE A 195 8.64 -40.23 1.32
C ILE A 195 8.58 -39.07 2.31
N LYS A 196 8.32 -37.86 1.80
CA LYS A 196 8.05 -36.68 2.62
C LYS A 196 6.65 -36.76 3.21
N MET A 197 6.58 -36.68 4.52
CA MET A 197 5.35 -36.57 5.29
C MET A 197 5.30 -35.19 5.93
N SER A 198 4.10 -34.66 6.10
CA SER A 198 3.88 -33.39 6.79
C SER A 198 2.82 -33.55 7.87
N GLU A 199 3.13 -33.03 9.05
CA GLU A 199 2.21 -32.96 10.20
C GLU A 199 1.82 -31.49 10.42
N GLU A 200 0.53 -31.18 10.44
CA GLU A 200 0.06 -29.82 10.76
C GLU A 200 0.35 -29.48 12.23
N LEU A 201 0.85 -28.27 12.48
CA LEU A 201 1.15 -27.77 13.82
C LEU A 201 -0.04 -26.96 14.37
N PRO A 202 -0.28 -26.99 15.70
CA PRO A 202 0.55 -27.63 16.73
C PRO A 202 0.40 -29.15 16.85
N GLY A 203 -0.59 -29.76 16.21
CA GLY A 203 -0.90 -31.19 16.35
C GLY A 203 -1.20 -31.56 17.80
N ASP A 204 -0.74 -32.74 18.24
CA ASP A 204 -0.89 -33.22 19.63
C ASP A 204 0.29 -32.80 20.55
N ARG A 205 1.13 -31.86 20.09
CA ARG A 205 2.38 -31.48 20.78
C ARG A 205 2.10 -30.44 21.86
N VAL A 206 2.26 -30.84 23.12
CA VAL A 206 2.03 -29.96 24.28
C VAL A 206 3.03 -28.82 24.42
N ASN A 207 4.22 -28.94 23.83
CA ASN A 207 5.29 -27.95 23.91
C ASN A 207 5.30 -27.00 22.70
N VAL A 208 4.34 -27.08 21.79
CA VAL A 208 4.27 -26.27 20.56
C VAL A 208 3.01 -25.40 20.58
N ALA A 209 3.18 -24.11 20.25
CA ALA A 209 2.07 -23.19 20.03
C ALA A 209 2.23 -22.47 18.69
N VAL A 210 1.16 -22.41 17.90
CA VAL A 210 1.11 -21.70 16.63
C VAL A 210 0.23 -20.46 16.75
N GLN A 211 0.67 -19.35 16.18
CA GLN A 211 -0.09 -18.11 16.18
C GLN A 211 0.03 -17.42 14.83
N VAL A 212 -1.06 -16.86 14.34
CA VAL A 212 -1.10 -16.03 13.13
C VAL A 212 -1.77 -14.71 13.47
N ARG A 213 -1.17 -13.60 13.06
CA ARG A 213 -1.73 -12.26 13.20
C ARG A 213 -1.49 -11.46 11.92
N GLY A 214 -2.18 -10.32 11.80
CA GLY A 214 -1.81 -9.31 10.81
C GLY A 214 -0.35 -8.88 10.99
N GLY A 215 0.34 -8.67 9.87
CA GLY A 215 1.71 -8.21 9.81
C GLY A 215 1.84 -6.70 10.08
N PRO A 216 3.08 -6.18 10.04
CA PRO A 216 3.35 -4.77 10.30
C PRO A 216 2.84 -3.83 9.19
N GLY A 217 2.79 -4.30 7.95
CA GLY A 217 2.31 -3.57 6.78
C GLY A 217 0.90 -3.96 6.31
N ARG A 218 0.40 -3.20 5.34
CA ARG A 218 -0.89 -3.48 4.70
C ARG A 218 -0.80 -4.78 3.90
N HIS A 219 -1.84 -5.61 4.02
CA HIS A 219 -1.95 -6.89 3.32
C HIS A 219 -0.85 -7.90 3.71
N GLU A 220 -0.23 -7.71 4.88
CA GLU A 220 0.74 -8.63 5.44
C GLU A 220 0.11 -9.44 6.57
N SER A 221 0.54 -10.69 6.70
CA SER A 221 0.23 -11.59 7.81
C SER A 221 1.53 -12.23 8.29
N THR A 222 1.67 -12.38 9.60
CA THR A 222 2.82 -13.05 10.21
C THR A 222 2.35 -14.26 10.99
N GLY A 223 3.02 -15.39 10.75
CA GLY A 223 2.82 -16.64 11.49
C GLY A 223 4.03 -16.95 12.36
N TRP A 224 3.79 -17.45 13.57
CA TRP A 224 4.82 -17.87 14.52
C TRP A 224 4.57 -19.29 15.00
N VAL A 225 5.67 -20.03 15.20
CA VAL A 225 5.70 -21.29 15.94
C VAL A 225 6.58 -21.07 17.16
N LEU A 226 6.03 -21.23 18.35
CA LEU A 226 6.75 -21.22 19.62
C LEU A 226 6.94 -22.66 20.08
N ILE A 227 8.16 -23.03 20.47
CA ILE A 227 8.48 -24.33 21.06
C ILE A 227 9.10 -24.11 22.44
N ASN A 228 8.46 -24.62 23.48
CA ASN A 228 8.90 -24.52 24.86
C ASN A 228 8.34 -25.65 25.76
N PRO A 229 9.19 -26.45 26.44
CA PRO A 229 10.64 -26.52 26.25
C PRO A 229 11.01 -27.24 24.94
N LEU A 230 12.18 -26.90 24.40
CA LEU A 230 12.76 -27.58 23.24
C LEU A 230 13.23 -28.98 23.63
N VAL A 231 12.76 -30.01 22.92
CA VAL A 231 13.17 -31.41 23.10
C VAL A 231 13.84 -31.95 21.83
N LYS A 232 14.50 -33.12 21.91
CA LYS A 232 15.24 -33.66 20.76
C LYS A 232 14.32 -34.02 19.60
N GLU A 233 13.09 -34.42 19.91
CA GLU A 233 12.02 -34.78 18.98
C GLU A 233 11.52 -33.57 18.18
N ASP A 234 11.83 -32.34 18.59
CA ASP A 234 11.52 -31.11 17.84
C ASP A 234 12.54 -30.83 16.72
N GLU A 235 13.67 -31.53 16.69
CA GLU A 235 14.62 -31.43 15.58
C GLU A 235 13.95 -31.77 14.25
N GLY A 236 14.22 -30.99 13.21
CA GLY A 236 13.69 -31.22 11.88
C GLY A 236 13.41 -29.95 11.09
N THR A 237 12.71 -30.14 9.97
CA THR A 237 12.31 -29.07 9.05
C THR A 237 10.88 -28.64 9.32
N TYR A 238 10.67 -27.34 9.36
CA TYR A 238 9.39 -26.69 9.59
C TYR A 238 9.06 -25.85 8.39
N GLN A 239 7.86 -26.00 7.86
CA GLN A 239 7.43 -25.34 6.65
C GLN A 239 6.25 -24.42 6.98
N CYS A 240 6.43 -23.14 6.67
CA CYS A 240 5.33 -22.19 6.63
C CYS A 240 4.70 -22.28 5.24
N HIS A 241 3.40 -22.50 5.21
CA HIS A 241 2.60 -22.54 3.99
C HIS A 241 1.59 -21.41 4.05
N ALA A 242 1.47 -20.68 2.94
CA ALA A 242 0.54 -19.59 2.83
C ALA A 242 -0.26 -19.67 1.54
N SER A 243 -1.55 -19.39 1.63
CA SER A 243 -2.49 -19.50 0.51
C SER A 243 -3.53 -18.39 0.53
N ASN A 244 -3.99 -18.01 -0.67
CA ASN A 244 -5.20 -17.23 -0.89
C ASN A 244 -5.90 -17.75 -2.15
N MET A 245 -6.97 -17.07 -2.59
CA MET A 245 -7.74 -17.49 -3.77
C MET A 245 -6.96 -17.40 -5.11
N VAL A 246 -5.82 -16.71 -5.15
CA VAL A 246 -4.99 -16.56 -6.36
C VAL A 246 -3.91 -17.63 -6.44
N GLY A 247 -3.45 -18.15 -5.30
CA GLY A 247 -2.44 -19.21 -5.27
C GLY A 247 -1.87 -19.49 -3.89
N GLU A 248 -0.75 -20.19 -3.88
CA GLU A 248 -0.05 -20.63 -2.66
C GLU A 248 1.46 -20.52 -2.79
N THR A 249 2.14 -20.50 -1.65
CA THR A 249 3.61 -20.49 -1.53
C THR A 249 4.04 -21.14 -0.22
N PHE A 250 5.32 -21.51 -0.11
CA PHE A 250 5.87 -22.07 1.11
C PHE A 250 7.34 -21.73 1.30
N ALA A 251 7.80 -21.73 2.55
CA ALA A 251 9.20 -21.58 2.91
C ALA A 251 9.57 -22.45 4.13
N ASP A 252 10.80 -22.92 4.15
CA ASP A 252 11.30 -23.86 5.14
C ASP A 252 12.27 -23.19 6.12
N GLY A 253 12.18 -23.58 7.39
CA GLY A 253 13.16 -23.37 8.44
C GLY A 253 13.58 -24.70 9.04
N THR A 254 14.71 -24.71 9.75
CA THR A 254 15.25 -25.94 10.34
C THR A 254 15.62 -25.71 11.79
N ILE A 255 15.27 -26.63 12.67
CA ILE A 255 15.70 -26.63 14.07
C ILE A 255 16.65 -27.81 14.29
N LYS A 256 17.85 -27.52 14.79
CA LYS A 256 18.82 -28.51 15.26
C LYS A 256 18.93 -28.44 16.78
N VAL A 257 18.93 -29.58 17.45
CA VAL A 257 18.88 -29.68 18.91
C VAL A 257 20.07 -30.49 19.43
N THR A 258 20.84 -29.88 20.33
CA THR A 258 21.92 -30.53 21.07
C THR A 258 21.45 -30.90 22.48
N GLU A 259 21.70 -32.13 22.93
CA GLU A 259 21.36 -32.53 24.29
C GLU A 259 22.21 -31.77 25.32
N ASN A 260 21.55 -31.18 26.32
CA ASN A 260 22.22 -30.58 27.46
C ASN A 260 22.28 -31.57 28.62
N HIS A 261 23.47 -32.11 28.91
CA HIS A 261 23.68 -33.10 29.96
C HIS A 261 23.42 -32.59 31.40
N SER A 262 23.26 -31.28 31.61
CA SER A 262 22.92 -30.70 32.92
C SER A 262 21.46 -30.99 33.35
N HIS A 263 20.50 -31.13 32.42
CA HIS A 263 19.11 -31.49 32.73
C HIS A 263 18.91 -32.98 33.08
N ARG A 264 19.80 -33.87 32.62
CA ARG A 264 19.80 -35.28 33.02
C ARG A 264 20.09 -35.46 34.52
N ARG A 265 20.89 -34.57 35.13
CA ARG A 265 21.18 -34.60 36.57
C ARG A 265 19.95 -34.21 37.42
N ALA A 266 19.18 -33.21 36.99
CA ALA A 266 17.96 -32.78 37.70
C ALA A 266 16.81 -33.79 37.60
N LYS A 267 16.66 -34.50 36.46
CA LYS A 267 15.63 -35.54 36.31
C LYS A 267 16.00 -36.83 37.06
N LYS A 268 17.30 -37.15 37.17
CA LYS A 268 17.79 -38.26 38.02
C LYS A 268 17.69 -37.95 39.51
N SER A 269 17.90 -36.72 39.96
CA SER A 269 17.77 -36.37 41.38
C SER A 269 16.32 -36.46 41.87
N ASN A 270 15.33 -36.17 41.02
CA ASN A 270 13.91 -36.27 41.38
C ASN A 270 13.33 -37.70 41.29
N HIS A 271 14.00 -38.64 40.62
CA HIS A 271 13.57 -40.04 40.56
C HIS A 271 14.31 -40.93 41.57
N GLY A 272 15.34 -40.42 42.25
CA GLY A 272 16.12 -41.14 43.27
C GLY A 272 15.68 -40.92 44.71
N SER A 273 14.57 -40.20 44.95
CA SER A 273 14.11 -39.84 46.31
C SER A 273 12.75 -40.45 46.68
N SER A 274 12.37 -41.58 46.08
CA SER A 274 11.11 -42.27 46.39
C SER A 274 11.25 -43.79 46.54
N GLU A 275 12.41 -44.28 46.98
CA GLU A 275 12.57 -45.62 47.56
C GLU A 275 13.37 -45.48 48.87
N ASN A 276 12.87 -46.14 49.92
CA ASN A 276 13.27 -46.12 51.33
C ASN A 276 12.80 -44.93 52.19
N LYS A 277 11.61 -45.11 52.77
CA LYS A 277 11.37 -44.91 54.21
C LYS A 277 10.25 -45.86 54.67
N ASP A 278 10.67 -46.83 55.48
CA ASP A 278 9.98 -47.62 56.51
C ASP A 278 8.72 -48.43 56.17
#